data_AF-A0A1M7S8B0-F1
#
_entry.id   AF-A0A1M7S8B0-F1
#
_cell.length_a   1.000
_cell.length_b   1.000
_cell.length_c   1.000
_cell.angle_alpha   90.00
_cell.angle_beta   90.00
_cell.angle_gamma   90.00
#
_symmetry.space_group_name_H-M   'P 1'
#
loop_
_entity.id
_entity.type
_entity.pdbx_description
1 polymer ?
#
loop_
_entity_poly.entity_id
_entity_poly.type
_entity_poly.pdbx_seq_one_letter_code
_entity_poly.pdbx_strand_id
1 'polypeptide(L)'
;MWLLNILWWCFFIVIGVFIQAFIPGIDALVPGVIVSLYEKRWQQTFWLCLVFILIQEGTSSLVFGAAPLWYITTIVMFILGQRLFNANNFFFILCFGAILSLVRILIVLLIMQVGTDNQDYKMFFNDAIWQTFIFSLVWCVASRLRKILPQTKKTDNLYTLGN
;
A
#
# COMPACT_ATOMS: atom_id res chain seq x y z
N MET A 1 3.60 -23.92 -5.25
CA MET A 1 4.23 -22.64 -4.84
C MET A 1 3.47 -21.41 -5.34
N TRP A 2 3.04 -21.33 -6.62
CA TRP A 2 2.22 -20.21 -7.13
C TRP A 2 0.86 -20.04 -6.42
N LEU A 3 0.14 -21.15 -6.20
CA LEU A 3 -1.11 -21.17 -5.44
C LEU A 3 -0.97 -20.57 -4.03
N LEU A 4 0.15 -20.81 -3.36
CA LEU A 4 0.38 -20.33 -2.00
C LEU A 4 0.59 -18.80 -1.98
N ASN A 5 1.24 -18.24 -3.02
CA ASN A 5 1.38 -16.80 -3.20
C ASN A 5 0.01 -16.16 -3.46
N ILE A 6 -0.79 -16.73 -4.36
CA ILE A 6 -2.15 -16.24 -4.66
C ILE A 6 -3.01 -16.29 -3.39
N LEU A 7 -2.99 -17.41 -2.67
CA LEU A 7 -3.77 -17.58 -1.44
C LEU A 7 -3.34 -16.59 -0.35
N TRP A 8 -2.04 -16.29 -0.23
CA TRP A 8 -1.54 -15.27 0.68
C TRP A 8 -2.07 -13.86 0.33
N TRP A 9 -2.08 -13.48 -0.95
CA TRP A 9 -2.64 -12.19 -1.37
C TRP A 9 -4.15 -12.12 -1.22
N CYS A 10 -4.87 -13.19 -1.54
CA CYS A 10 -6.31 -13.27 -1.28
C CYS A 10 -6.60 -13.08 0.21
N PHE A 11 -5.86 -13.78 1.08
CA PHE A 11 -6.00 -13.63 2.53
C PHE A 11 -5.68 -12.21 3.00
N PHE A 12 -4.61 -11.61 2.47
CA PHE A 12 -4.24 -10.21 2.74
C PHE A 12 -5.35 -9.24 2.34
N ILE A 13 -5.94 -9.41 1.15
CA ILE A 13 -7.06 -8.57 0.67
C ILE A 13 -8.25 -8.71 1.60
N VAL A 14 -8.66 -9.94 1.95
CA VAL A 14 -9.81 -10.18 2.83
C VAL A 14 -9.62 -9.49 4.19
N ILE A 15 -8.44 -9.66 4.80
CA ILE A 15 -8.12 -8.98 6.07
C ILE A 15 -8.10 -7.46 5.90
N GLY A 16 -7.49 -6.97 4.82
CA GLY A 16 -7.41 -5.53 4.54
C GLY A 16 -8.80 -4.92 4.42
N VAL A 17 -9.68 -5.52 3.62
CA VAL A 17 -11.08 -5.07 3.47
C VAL A 17 -11.82 -5.15 4.81
N PHE A 18 -11.58 -6.17 5.62
CA PHE A 18 -12.18 -6.27 6.95
C PHE A 18 -11.73 -5.11 7.83
N ILE A 19 -10.43 -4.80 7.90
CA ILE A 19 -9.89 -3.66 8.66
C ILE A 19 -10.55 -2.34 8.19
N GLN A 20 -10.72 -2.16 6.87
CA GLN A 20 -11.37 -0.98 6.30
C GLN A 20 -12.85 -0.88 6.68
N ALA A 21 -13.54 -2.01 6.86
CA ALA A 21 -14.92 -2.03 7.33
C ALA A 21 -15.04 -1.60 8.81
N PHE A 22 -14.03 -1.88 9.65
CA PHE A 22 -14.03 -1.43 11.06
C PHE A 22 -13.57 0.02 11.21
N ILE A 23 -12.63 0.46 10.38
CA ILE A 23 -12.05 1.80 10.47
C ILE A 23 -12.26 2.49 9.12
N PRO A 24 -13.44 3.09 8.91
CA PRO A 24 -13.77 3.73 7.66
C PRO A 24 -12.81 4.89 7.39
N GLY A 25 -12.53 5.14 6.12
CA GLY A 25 -11.64 6.21 5.74
C GLY A 25 -10.16 5.86 5.87
N ILE A 26 -9.76 4.59 5.95
CA ILE A 26 -8.35 4.16 5.94
C ILE A 26 -8.07 3.23 4.76
N ASP A 27 -6.91 3.40 4.12
CA ASP A 27 -6.43 2.47 3.12
C ASP A 27 -5.49 1.42 3.74
N ALA A 28 -6.04 0.27 4.11
CA ALA A 28 -5.30 -0.84 4.69
C ALA A 28 -4.64 -1.76 3.65
N LEU A 29 -4.91 -1.55 2.35
CA LEU A 29 -4.37 -2.35 1.26
C LEU A 29 -3.04 -1.80 0.73
N VAL A 30 -2.80 -0.48 0.85
CA VAL A 30 -1.54 0.18 0.45
C VAL A 30 -0.26 -0.49 0.99
N PRO A 31 -0.17 -0.91 2.27
CA PRO A 31 0.98 -1.66 2.75
C PRO A 31 1.30 -2.90 1.92
N GLY A 32 0.29 -3.55 1.35
CA GLY A 32 0.44 -4.70 0.47
C GLY A 32 1.20 -4.36 -0.80
N VAL A 33 0.89 -3.24 -1.44
CA VAL A 33 1.60 -2.75 -2.64
C VAL A 33 3.07 -2.50 -2.31
N ILE A 34 3.36 -1.91 -1.15
CA ILE A 34 4.73 -1.64 -0.73
C ILE A 34 5.49 -2.95 -0.47
N VAL A 35 4.84 -3.93 0.16
CA VAL A 35 5.42 -5.25 0.39
C VAL A 35 5.70 -5.98 -0.93
N SER A 36 4.88 -5.81 -1.96
CA SER A 36 5.17 -6.38 -3.30
C SER A 36 6.29 -5.63 -4.03
N LEU A 37 6.37 -4.30 -3.88
CA LEU A 37 7.47 -3.47 -4.37
C LEU A 37 8.80 -3.83 -3.73
N TYR A 38 8.81 -4.08 -2.42
CA TYR A 38 10.00 -4.48 -1.68
C TYR A 38 10.60 -5.80 -2.21
N GLU A 39 9.76 -6.72 -2.69
CA GLU A 39 10.20 -7.97 -3.32
C GLU A 39 10.69 -7.83 -4.76
N LYS A 40 10.63 -6.63 -5.35
CA LYS A 40 11.03 -6.35 -6.74
C LYS A 40 10.26 -7.17 -7.79
N ARG A 41 9.05 -7.63 -7.47
CA ARG A 41 8.17 -8.37 -8.38
C ARG A 41 7.20 -7.44 -9.12
N TRP A 42 7.72 -6.67 -10.06
CA TRP A 42 6.98 -5.60 -10.76
C TRP A 42 5.67 -6.06 -11.42
N GLN A 43 5.66 -7.24 -12.07
CA GLN A 43 4.43 -7.78 -12.68
C GLN A 43 3.35 -8.06 -11.63
N GLN A 44 3.74 -8.61 -10.48
CA GLN A 44 2.81 -8.92 -9.39
C GLN A 44 2.27 -7.63 -8.75
N THR A 45 3.14 -6.63 -8.51
CA THR A 45 2.74 -5.31 -8.04
C THR A 45 1.73 -4.66 -8.98
N PHE A 46 1.95 -4.74 -10.30
CA PHE A 46 1.03 -4.14 -11.28
C PHE A 46 -0.38 -4.72 -11.16
N TRP A 47 -0.50 -6.05 -11.14
CA TRP A 47 -1.80 -6.73 -10.96
C TRP A 47 -2.44 -6.42 -9.61
N LEU A 48 -1.66 -6.39 -8.53
CA LEU A 48 -2.16 -6.04 -7.20
C LEU A 48 -2.67 -4.60 -7.14
N CYS A 49 -1.93 -3.64 -7.70
CA CYS A 49 -2.37 -2.25 -7.76
C CYS A 49 -3.68 -2.12 -8.51
N LEU A 50 -3.83 -2.81 -9.65
CA LEU A 50 -5.06 -2.76 -10.44
C LEU A 50 -6.25 -3.29 -9.62
N VAL A 51 -6.08 -4.45 -8.98
CA VAL A 51 -7.11 -5.03 -8.10
C VAL A 51 -7.42 -4.11 -6.92
N PHE A 52 -6.42 -3.54 -6.27
CA PHE A 52 -6.62 -2.71 -5.08
C PHE A 52 -7.30 -1.39 -5.43
N ILE A 53 -6.96 -0.77 -6.57
CA ILE A 53 -7.65 0.42 -7.08
C ILE A 53 -9.13 0.10 -7.32
N LEU A 54 -9.44 -1.02 -7.99
CA LEU A 54 -10.83 -1.43 -8.21
C LEU A 54 -11.59 -1.65 -6.90
N ILE A 55 -10.95 -2.26 -5.91
CA ILE A 55 -11.55 -2.45 -4.58
C ILE A 55 -11.79 -1.10 -3.91
N GLN A 56 -10.80 -0.20 -3.89
CA GLN A 56 -10.92 1.10 -3.21
C GLN A 56 -12.02 1.97 -3.83
N GLU A 57 -12.08 2.03 -5.17
CA GLU A 57 -13.14 2.73 -5.90
C GLU A 57 -14.53 2.12 -5.61
N GLY A 58 -14.61 0.79 -5.45
CA GLY A 58 -15.85 0.09 -5.11
C GLY A 58 -16.29 0.22 -3.64
N THR A 59 -15.35 0.41 -2.71
CA THR A 59 -15.65 0.56 -1.27
C THR A 59 -16.08 1.97 -0.85
N SER A 60 -16.18 2.93 -1.79
CA SER A 60 -16.62 4.32 -1.55
C SER A 60 -15.83 5.10 -0.48
N SER A 61 -14.66 4.60 -0.08
CA SER A 61 -13.83 5.21 0.97
C SER A 61 -13.14 6.50 0.50
N LEU A 62 -13.11 6.72 -0.81
CA LEU A 62 -12.40 7.81 -1.49
C LEU A 62 -13.27 8.32 -2.65
N VAL A 63 -13.13 9.62 -2.96
CA VAL A 63 -13.74 10.22 -4.15
C VAL A 63 -13.19 9.54 -5.40
N PHE A 64 -14.05 9.32 -6.41
CA PHE A 64 -13.66 8.65 -7.64
C PHE A 64 -12.43 9.30 -8.29
N GLY A 65 -11.39 8.51 -8.58
CA GLY A 65 -10.12 9.00 -9.12
C GLY A 65 -9.07 9.38 -8.07
N ALA A 66 -9.43 9.46 -6.78
CA ALA A 66 -8.47 9.65 -5.71
C ALA A 66 -7.62 8.40 -5.46
N ALA A 67 -8.17 7.20 -5.66
CA ALA A 67 -7.43 5.95 -5.44
C ALA A 67 -6.25 5.78 -6.41
N PRO A 68 -6.39 5.92 -7.75
CA PRO A 68 -5.24 5.90 -8.66
C PRO A 68 -4.15 6.90 -8.26
N LEU A 69 -4.53 8.14 -7.92
CA LEU A 69 -3.61 9.21 -7.56
C LEU A 69 -2.87 8.91 -6.24
N TRP A 70 -3.57 8.36 -5.25
CA TRP A 70 -3.01 7.91 -3.99
C TRP A 70 -2.00 6.77 -4.17
N TYR A 71 -2.32 5.77 -4.98
CA TYR A 71 -1.44 4.62 -5.24
C TYR A 71 -0.20 5.04 -6.03
N ILE A 72 -0.34 5.85 -7.08
CA ILE A 72 0.80 6.36 -7.86
C ILE A 72 1.73 7.17 -6.95
N THR A 73 1.19 8.08 -6.16
CA THR A 73 1.97 8.90 -5.23
C THR A 73 2.72 8.03 -4.23
N THR A 74 2.06 7.01 -3.67
CA THR A 74 2.68 6.06 -2.75
C THR A 74 3.85 5.32 -3.38
N ILE A 75 3.68 4.82 -4.61
CA ILE A 75 4.74 4.09 -5.34
C ILE A 75 5.94 5.01 -5.59
N VAL A 76 5.69 6.23 -6.09
CA VAL A 76 6.75 7.21 -6.36
C VAL A 76 7.50 7.55 -5.08
N MET A 77 6.77 7.86 -4.00
CA MET A 77 7.37 8.15 -2.70
C MET A 77 8.18 6.98 -2.17
N PHE A 78 7.68 5.75 -2.30
CA PHE A 78 8.41 4.57 -1.86
C PHE A 78 9.72 4.40 -2.62
N ILE A 79 9.71 4.58 -3.95
CA ILE A 79 10.91 4.47 -4.79
C ILE A 79 11.94 5.57 -4.44
N LEU A 80 11.49 6.78 -4.12
CA LEU A 80 12.37 7.86 -3.66
C LEU A 80 12.89 7.58 -2.24
N GLY A 81 12.02 7.15 -1.34
CA GLY A 81 12.36 6.85 0.05
C GLY A 81 13.38 5.71 0.19
N GLN A 82 13.20 4.62 -0.57
CA GLN A 82 14.15 3.50 -0.56
C GLN A 82 15.54 3.88 -1.10
N ARG A 83 15.65 4.95 -1.90
CA ARG A 83 16.93 5.46 -2.39
C ARG A 83 17.65 6.28 -1.32
N LEU A 84 16.90 6.95 -0.46
CA LEU A 84 17.44 7.78 0.62
C LEU A 84 17.75 6.96 1.89
N PHE A 85 17.03 5.87 2.12
CA PHE A 85 17.15 5.06 3.35
C PHE A 85 17.10 3.56 3.07
N ASN A 86 17.78 2.78 3.92
CA ASN A 86 17.64 1.33 3.94
C ASN A 86 16.22 0.95 4.40
N ALA A 87 15.42 0.42 3.47
CA ALA A 87 14.01 0.06 3.68
C ALA A 87 13.75 -1.10 4.67
N ASN A 88 14.77 -1.57 5.40
CA ASN A 88 14.67 -2.54 6.49
C ASN A 88 14.73 -1.88 7.89
N ASN A 89 14.95 -0.57 7.97
CA ASN A 89 15.01 0.16 9.24
C ASN A 89 13.60 0.52 9.72
N PHE A 90 13.29 0.24 10.98
CA PHE A 90 12.01 0.58 11.61
C PHE A 90 11.71 2.09 11.54
N PHE A 91 12.75 2.94 11.72
CA PHE A 91 12.61 4.38 11.59
C PHE A 91 12.12 4.81 10.20
N PHE A 92 12.57 4.12 9.15
CA PHE A 92 12.10 4.41 7.79
C PHE A 92 10.62 4.12 7.64
N ILE A 93 10.14 2.98 8.15
CA ILE A 93 8.72 2.57 8.07
C ILE A 93 7.82 3.61 8.77
N LEU A 94 8.25 4.11 9.92
CA LEU A 94 7.49 5.08 10.71
C LEU A 94 7.48 6.47 10.05
N CYS A 95 8.65 6.99 9.64
CA CYS A 95 8.74 8.26 8.92
C CYS A 95 7.99 8.21 7.58
N PHE A 96 8.09 7.09 6.86
CA PHE A 96 7.38 6.90 5.59
C PHE A 96 5.86 6.89 5.80
N GLY A 97 5.36 6.19 6.83
CA GLY A 97 3.94 6.22 7.19
C GLY A 97 3.44 7.61 7.59
N ALA A 98 4.28 8.41 8.27
CA ALA A 98 3.93 9.79 8.61
C ALA A 98 3.85 10.69 7.37
N ILE A 99 4.83 10.60 6.47
CA ILE A 99 4.85 11.36 5.21
C ILE A 99 3.67 10.97 4.31
N LEU A 100 3.40 9.67 4.16
CA LEU A 100 2.25 9.20 3.39
C LEU A 100 0.94 9.76 3.93
N SER A 101 0.79 9.80 5.24
CA SER A 101 -0.42 10.32 5.87
C SER A 101 -0.61 11.82 5.59
N LEU A 102 0.47 12.62 5.68
CA LEU A 102 0.43 14.03 5.30
C LEU A 102 0.03 14.22 3.82
N VAL A 103 0.56 13.37 2.95
CA VAL A 103 0.24 13.40 1.52
C VAL A 103 -1.21 13.03 1.27
N ARG A 104 -1.77 12.12 2.06
CA ARG A 104 -3.18 11.76 1.99
C ARG A 104 -4.07 12.94 2.37
N ILE A 105 -3.73 13.65 3.45
CA ILE A 105 -4.42 14.89 3.84
C ILE A 105 -4.35 15.89 2.67
N LEU A 106 -3.17 16.07 2.07
CA LEU A 106 -3.00 16.99 0.93
C LEU A 106 -3.88 16.60 -0.25
N ILE A 107 -3.95 15.32 -0.62
CA ILE A 107 -4.80 14.82 -1.72
C ILE A 107 -6.28 15.08 -1.42
N VAL A 108 -6.73 14.81 -0.20
CA VAL A 108 -8.11 15.09 0.22
C VAL A 108 -8.41 16.59 0.11
N LEU A 109 -7.52 17.45 0.60
CA LEU A 109 -7.69 18.90 0.51
C LEU A 109 -7.76 19.39 -0.95
N LEU A 110 -6.93 18.85 -1.85
CA LEU A 110 -6.95 19.20 -3.27
C LEU A 110 -8.27 18.78 -3.94
N ILE A 111 -8.80 17.61 -3.61
CA ILE A 111 -10.07 17.11 -4.15
C ILE A 111 -11.24 17.92 -3.56
N MET A 112 -11.17 18.31 -2.30
CA MET A 112 -12.20 19.13 -1.67
C MET A 112 -12.26 20.56 -2.20
N GLN A 113 -11.15 21.14 -2.66
CA GLN A 113 -11.22 22.43 -3.38
C GLN A 113 -12.05 22.35 -4.66
N VAL A 114 -12.21 21.16 -5.23
CA VAL A 114 -13.05 20.90 -6.40
C VAL A 114 -14.50 20.56 -5.99
N GLY A 115 -14.73 20.10 -4.76
CA GLY A 115 -16.05 19.71 -4.23
C GLY A 115 -16.75 20.86 -3.51
N THR A 116 -18.00 21.15 -3.88
CA THR A 116 -18.80 22.26 -3.35
C THR A 116 -19.43 22.05 -1.96
N ASP A 117 -19.09 20.97 -1.25
CA ASP A 117 -19.69 20.65 0.06
C ASP A 117 -18.73 20.88 1.24
N ASN A 118 -19.25 21.58 2.25
CA ASN A 118 -18.58 21.89 3.51
C ASN A 118 -18.40 20.63 4.37
N GLN A 119 -17.41 19.80 4.06
CA GLN A 119 -17.07 18.64 4.88
C GLN A 119 -16.16 18.99 6.05
N ASP A 120 -16.37 18.29 7.17
CA ASP A 120 -15.83 18.63 8.49
C ASP A 120 -14.34 18.22 8.63
N TYR A 121 -13.44 19.20 8.68
CA TYR A 121 -11.97 19.02 8.64
C TYR A 121 -11.40 18.12 9.75
N LYS A 122 -12.10 17.99 10.88
CA LYS A 122 -11.64 17.23 12.06
C LYS A 122 -11.64 15.73 11.81
N MET A 123 -12.55 15.23 10.97
CA MET A 123 -12.68 13.80 10.70
C MET A 123 -11.47 13.27 9.92
N PHE A 124 -11.03 14.01 8.90
CA PHE A 124 -9.88 13.63 8.06
C PHE A 124 -8.55 13.62 8.81
N PHE A 125 -8.36 14.52 9.77
CA PHE A 125 -7.13 14.57 10.55
C PHE A 125 -6.99 13.36 11.48
N ASN A 126 -8.11 12.90 12.06
CA ASN A 126 -8.14 11.68 12.85
C ASN A 126 -7.84 10.44 11.98
N ASP A 127 -8.43 10.36 10.79
CA ASP A 127 -8.19 9.26 9.85
C ASP A 127 -6.73 9.18 9.40
N ALA A 128 -6.07 10.34 9.26
CA ALA A 128 -4.65 10.43 8.94
C ALA A 128 -3.76 9.85 10.05
N ILE A 129 -4.07 10.13 11.31
CA ILE A 129 -3.32 9.58 12.45
C ILE A 129 -3.44 8.05 12.44
N TRP A 130 -4.66 7.53 12.34
CA TRP A 130 -4.90 6.09 12.28
C TRP A 130 -4.26 5.44 11.06
N GLN A 131 -4.25 6.12 9.92
CA GLN A 131 -3.58 5.66 8.71
C GLN A 131 -2.10 5.42 8.96
N THR A 132 -1.38 6.32 9.64
CA THR A 132 0.05 6.14 9.93
C THR A 132 0.29 4.89 10.78
N PHE A 133 -0.48 4.71 11.86
CA PHE A 133 -0.31 3.58 12.76
C PHE A 133 -0.65 2.25 12.09
N ILE A 134 -1.81 2.17 11.43
CA ILE A 134 -2.27 0.95 10.76
C ILE A 134 -1.33 0.59 9.61
N PHE A 135 -0.90 1.58 8.83
CA PHE A 135 0.06 1.38 7.77
C PHE A 135 1.38 0.76 8.29
N SER A 136 1.97 1.36 9.32
CA SER A 136 3.22 0.88 9.90
C SER A 136 3.06 -0.52 10.51
N LEU A 137 1.93 -0.79 11.17
CA LEU A 137 1.63 -2.08 11.79
C LEU A 137 1.41 -3.17 10.72
N VAL A 138 0.53 -2.94 9.75
CA VAL A 138 0.22 -3.87 8.67
C VAL A 138 1.46 -4.18 7.85
N TRP A 139 2.28 -3.17 7.52
CA TRP A 139 3.55 -3.41 6.83
C TRP A 139 4.50 -4.27 7.68
N CYS A 140 4.68 -3.96 8.98
CA CYS A 140 5.55 -4.74 9.84
C CYS A 140 5.11 -6.22 9.91
N VAL A 141 3.82 -6.46 10.08
CA VAL A 141 3.24 -7.82 10.14
C VAL A 141 3.36 -8.53 8.79
N ALA A 142 2.95 -7.89 7.69
CA ALA A 142 2.99 -8.47 6.36
C ALA A 142 4.43 -8.79 5.93
N SER A 143 5.38 -7.90 6.18
CA SER A 143 6.80 -8.13 5.85
C SER A 143 7.43 -9.25 6.66
N ARG A 144 7.07 -9.42 7.94
CA ARG A 144 7.54 -10.55 8.77
C ARG A 144 6.93 -11.87 8.32
N LEU A 145 5.61 -11.91 8.13
CA LEU A 145 4.90 -13.11 7.64
C LEU A 145 5.44 -13.57 6.29
N ARG A 146 5.80 -12.63 5.43
CA ARG A 146 6.29 -12.91 4.09
C ARG A 146 7.74 -13.38 4.05
N LYS A 147 8.56 -13.05 5.05
CA LYS A 147 9.90 -13.64 5.25
C LYS A 147 9.85 -15.10 5.70
N ILE A 148 8.79 -15.51 6.39
CA ILE A 148 8.59 -16.88 6.88
C ILE A 148 8.18 -17.82 5.72
N LEU A 149 7.55 -17.30 4.68
CA LEU A 149 7.15 -18.06 3.50
C LEU A 149 8.33 -18.22 2.52
N PRO A 150 8.65 -19.44 2.06
CA PRO A 150 9.70 -19.66 1.08
C PRO A 150 9.33 -18.98 -0.24
N GLN A 151 9.98 -17.86 -0.52
CA GLN A 151 9.85 -17.14 -1.78
C GLN A 151 10.55 -17.96 -2.86
N THR A 152 9.87 -18.20 -3.98
CA THR A 152 10.51 -18.75 -5.18
C THR A 152 11.65 -17.82 -5.58
N LYS A 153 12.89 -18.23 -5.28
CA LYS A 153 14.07 -17.74 -6.01
C LYS A 153 13.76 -18.00 -7.48
N LYS A 154 13.90 -16.97 -8.31
CA LYS A 154 13.94 -17.11 -9.76
C LYS A 154 15.13 -18.02 -10.08
N THR A 155 14.89 -19.33 -10.15
CA THR A 155 15.67 -20.22 -11.01
C THR A 155 15.53 -19.71 -12.45
N ASP A 156 16.57 -19.94 -13.24
CA ASP A 156 16.76 -19.55 -14.66
C ASP A 156 17.79 -18.40 -14.77
N ASN A 157 19.11 -18.64 -14.64
CA ASN A 157 19.92 -19.60 -15.41
C ASN A 157 19.73 -19.50 -16.93
N LEU A 158 19.26 -18.36 -17.46
CA LEU A 158 19.16 -18.11 -18.91
C LEU A 158 20.45 -17.52 -19.55
N TYR A 159 21.56 -17.42 -18.81
CA TYR A 159 22.85 -16.98 -19.36
C TYR A 159 23.95 -18.05 -19.35
N THR A 160 23.69 -19.26 -18.83
CA THR A 160 24.67 -20.36 -18.82
C THR A 160 24.47 -21.36 -19.97
N LEU A 161 23.55 -21.08 -20.91
CA LEU A 161 23.32 -21.86 -22.13
C LEU A 161 23.62 -21.04 -23.40
N GLY A 162 24.55 -20.09 -23.31
CA GLY A 162 25.06 -19.31 -24.43
C GLY A 162 26.58 -19.39 -24.58
N ASN A 163 27.17 -20.50 -24.13
CA ASN A 163 28.49 -20.95 -24.57
C ASN A 163 28.31 -21.93 -25.72
#